data_AF-A0A9P0TT04-F1
#
_entry.id   AF-A0A9P0TT04-F1
#
_cell.length_a   1.000
_cell.length_b   1.000
_cell.length_c   1.000
_cell.angle_alpha   90.00
_cell.angle_beta   90.00
_cell.angle_gamma   90.00
#
_symmetry.space_group_name_H-M   'P 1'
#
loop_
_entity.id
_entity.type
_entity.pdbx_description
1 polymer ?
#
loop_
_entity_poly.entity_id
_entity_poly.type
_entity_poly.pdbx_seq_one_letter_code
_entity_poly.pdbx_strand_id
1 'polypeptide(L)'
;MGCNTSSEAKSKKEEKDSQENKANAAAVTVDLLRKYLKIVEDKLFPEEKQKESAEQGGPSEEAAATKIQAVFRGHKTRKSISMKAVEKPAEKSQQEPSKAELEAEFRADDKDLCNAATKIQASFRGHQARKQTHVEKTKEEQDKEDVENIDLTDPELNKAATKIQASFRGHKVRKDTN
;
A
#
# COMPACT_ATOMS: atom_id res chain seq x y z
N MET A 1 21.46 -42.94 86.30
CA MET A 1 20.03 -42.56 86.37
C MET A 1 19.65 -42.21 84.95
N GLY A 2 19.08 -43.13 84.15
CA GLY A 2 17.73 -43.63 84.32
C GLY A 2 16.81 -42.75 83.48
N CYS A 3 16.46 -43.25 82.29
CA CYS A 3 15.73 -42.56 81.21
C CYS A 3 14.39 -41.96 81.66
N ASN A 4 14.00 -40.82 81.07
CA ASN A 4 12.60 -40.45 80.80
C ASN A 4 12.55 -39.26 79.80
N THR A 5 12.68 -39.54 78.49
CA THR A 5 12.53 -38.53 77.41
C THR A 5 11.43 -38.90 76.40
N SER A 6 10.58 -39.88 76.70
CA SER A 6 9.61 -40.40 75.73
C SER A 6 8.22 -39.75 75.77
N SER A 7 7.86 -38.97 76.80
CA SER A 7 6.54 -38.31 76.88
C SER A 7 6.53 -36.86 76.37
N GLU A 8 7.62 -36.10 76.56
CA GLU A 8 7.71 -34.69 76.11
C GLU A 8 7.99 -34.51 74.60
N ALA A 9 8.50 -35.53 73.92
CA ALA A 9 8.77 -35.47 72.48
C ALA A 9 7.51 -35.66 71.62
N LYS A 10 6.45 -36.28 72.17
CA LYS A 10 5.17 -36.48 71.45
C LYS A 10 4.32 -35.22 71.45
N SER A 11 4.25 -34.47 72.55
CA SER A 11 3.42 -33.25 72.62
C SER A 11 3.92 -32.11 71.74
N LYS A 12 5.25 -31.92 71.62
CA LYS A 12 5.83 -30.85 70.79
C LYS A 12 5.74 -31.07 69.28
N LYS A 13 5.58 -32.33 68.83
CA LYS A 13 5.44 -32.65 67.41
C LYS A 13 3.99 -32.45 66.95
N GLU A 14 3.03 -32.88 67.75
CA GLU A 14 1.60 -32.69 67.49
C GLU A 14 1.18 -31.21 67.47
N GLU A 15 1.80 -30.36 68.31
CA GLU A 15 1.50 -28.93 68.36
C GLU A 15 2.04 -28.14 67.14
N LYS A 16 3.19 -28.56 66.60
CA LYS A 16 3.80 -27.95 65.40
C LYS A 16 3.05 -28.32 64.11
N ASP A 17 2.64 -29.58 63.99
CA ASP A 17 1.86 -30.07 62.85
C ASP A 17 0.44 -29.46 62.83
N SER A 18 -0.12 -29.12 64.00
CA SER A 18 -1.41 -28.43 64.13
C SER A 18 -1.32 -26.94 63.74
N GLN A 19 -0.20 -26.27 64.03
CA GLN A 19 0.06 -24.90 63.59
C GLN A 19 0.38 -24.80 62.09
N GLU A 20 1.13 -25.75 61.51
CA GLU A 20 1.39 -25.81 60.06
C GLU A 20 0.12 -26.10 59.26
N ASN A 21 -0.74 -27.01 59.72
CA ASN A 21 -2.04 -27.26 59.08
C ASN A 21 -2.97 -26.04 59.15
N LYS A 22 -2.93 -25.26 60.23
CA LYS A 22 -3.71 -24.03 60.36
C LYS A 22 -3.20 -22.91 59.45
N ALA A 23 -1.88 -22.79 59.27
CA ALA A 23 -1.27 -21.85 58.33
C ALA A 23 -1.56 -22.24 56.87
N ASN A 24 -1.51 -23.53 56.54
CA ASN A 24 -1.89 -24.04 55.22
C ASN A 24 -3.38 -23.86 54.93
N ALA A 25 -4.25 -24.08 55.93
CA ALA A 25 -5.68 -23.79 55.80
C ALA A 25 -5.95 -22.28 55.58
N ALA A 26 -5.21 -21.41 56.28
CA ALA A 26 -5.30 -19.96 56.08
C ALA A 26 -4.78 -19.51 54.70
N ALA A 27 -3.73 -20.13 54.18
CA ALA A 27 -3.23 -19.85 52.84
C ALA A 27 -4.27 -20.25 51.76
N VAL A 28 -4.89 -21.43 51.92
CA VAL A 28 -5.93 -21.92 51.01
C VAL A 28 -7.17 -21.01 51.06
N THR A 29 -7.57 -20.52 52.24
CA THR A 29 -8.72 -19.58 52.33
C THR A 29 -8.40 -18.22 51.74
N VAL A 30 -7.18 -17.70 51.91
CA VAL A 30 -6.74 -16.45 51.28
C VAL A 30 -6.72 -16.57 49.75
N ASP A 31 -6.22 -17.68 49.21
CA ASP A 31 -6.23 -17.93 47.75
C ASP A 31 -7.65 -18.09 47.20
N LEU A 32 -8.55 -18.74 47.95
CA LEU A 32 -9.95 -18.87 47.56
C LEU A 32 -10.65 -17.51 47.55
N LEU A 33 -10.40 -16.67 48.56
CA LEU A 33 -10.92 -15.30 48.63
C LEU A 33 -10.37 -14.43 47.50
N ARG A 34 -9.08 -14.56 47.17
CA ARG A 34 -8.45 -13.86 46.05
C ARG A 34 -9.07 -14.27 44.71
N LYS A 35 -9.35 -15.56 44.54
CA LYS A 35 -10.02 -16.11 43.36
C LYS A 35 -11.47 -15.61 43.25
N TYR A 36 -12.19 -15.56 44.37
CA TYR A 36 -13.53 -14.96 44.41
C TYR A 36 -13.51 -13.48 44.07
N LEU A 37 -12.55 -12.70 44.61
CA LEU A 37 -12.41 -11.27 44.30
C LEU A 37 -12.14 -11.06 42.81
N LYS A 38 -11.27 -11.87 42.20
CA LYS A 38 -10.99 -11.81 40.76
C LYS A 38 -12.21 -12.15 39.90
N ILE A 39 -12.99 -13.15 40.31
CA ILE A 39 -14.25 -13.50 39.62
C ILE A 39 -15.28 -12.36 39.76
N VAL A 40 -15.33 -11.68 40.91
CA VAL A 40 -16.20 -10.52 41.12
C VAL A 40 -15.74 -9.33 40.28
N GLU A 41 -14.44 -9.04 40.22
CA GLU A 41 -13.88 -8.02 39.33
C GLU A 41 -14.20 -8.31 37.86
N ASP A 42 -13.94 -9.53 37.39
CA ASP A 42 -14.19 -9.92 36.00
C ASP A 42 -15.69 -9.92 35.61
N LYS A 43 -16.60 -10.12 36.60
CA LYS A 43 -18.06 -10.13 36.37
C LYS A 43 -18.74 -8.77 36.55
N LEU A 44 -18.29 -7.94 37.51
CA LEU A 44 -18.87 -6.62 37.77
C LEU A 44 -18.20 -5.51 36.96
N PHE A 45 -16.95 -5.71 36.54
CA PHE A 45 -16.18 -4.78 35.71
C PHE A 45 -15.64 -5.54 34.50
N PRO A 46 -16.51 -5.94 33.54
CA PRO A 46 -16.01 -6.39 32.27
C PRO A 46 -15.23 -5.21 31.68
N GLU A 47 -13.90 -5.35 31.58
CA GLU A 47 -13.07 -4.47 30.80
C GLU A 47 -13.72 -4.35 29.42
N GLU A 48 -14.35 -3.20 29.16
CA GLU A 48 -14.78 -2.81 27.83
C GLU A 48 -13.51 -2.62 27.00
N LYS A 49 -12.96 -3.76 26.56
CA LYS A 49 -12.06 -3.81 25.42
C LYS A 49 -12.90 -3.34 24.27
N GLN A 50 -12.84 -2.04 24.03
CA GLN A 50 -13.35 -1.37 22.85
C GLN A 50 -12.85 -2.15 21.64
N LYS A 51 -13.72 -3.06 21.17
CA LYS A 51 -13.79 -3.48 19.79
C LYS A 51 -14.33 -2.28 19.03
N GLU A 52 -13.51 -1.24 18.91
CA GLU A 52 -13.74 -0.23 17.89
C GLU A 52 -13.36 -0.85 16.55
N SER A 53 -14.43 -1.23 15.85
CA SER A 53 -14.57 -1.15 14.39
C SER A 53 -13.38 -1.67 13.57
N ALA A 54 -13.37 -2.99 13.41
CA ALA A 54 -13.01 -3.59 12.13
C ALA A 54 -14.05 -3.21 11.06
N GLU A 55 -14.09 -1.94 10.63
CA GLU A 55 -14.79 -1.51 9.42
C GLU A 55 -14.33 -0.08 9.01
N GLN A 56 -13.26 0.03 8.23
CA GLN A 56 -13.02 1.17 7.34
C GLN A 56 -11.88 0.83 6.38
N GLY A 57 -12.23 0.26 5.22
CA GLY A 57 -11.35 0.06 4.07
C GLY A 57 -11.06 1.36 3.31
N GLY A 58 -10.91 2.48 4.01
CA GLY A 58 -10.56 3.78 3.45
C GLY A 58 -9.44 4.42 4.29
N PRO A 59 -8.56 5.25 3.71
CA PRO A 59 -7.60 5.99 4.51
C PRO A 59 -8.38 6.84 5.52
N SER A 60 -8.14 6.62 6.82
CA SER A 60 -8.62 7.50 7.90
C SER A 60 -8.44 8.96 7.48
N GLU A 61 -9.36 9.85 7.88
CA GLU A 61 -9.29 11.29 7.58
C GLU A 61 -7.90 11.86 7.90
N GLU A 62 -7.26 11.38 8.96
CA GLU A 62 -5.89 11.72 9.36
C GLU A 62 -4.83 11.23 8.36
N ALA A 63 -4.99 10.01 7.84
CA ALA A 63 -4.11 9.46 6.81
C ALA A 63 -4.27 10.20 5.47
N ALA A 64 -5.51 10.56 5.10
CA ALA A 64 -5.79 11.37 3.92
C ALA A 64 -5.21 12.78 4.07
N ALA A 65 -5.41 13.43 5.22
CA ALA A 65 -4.84 14.74 5.54
C ALA A 65 -3.31 14.71 5.48
N THR A 66 -2.68 13.71 6.10
CA THR A 66 -1.22 13.53 6.08
C THR A 66 -0.71 13.36 4.66
N LYS A 67 -1.42 12.61 3.80
CA LYS A 67 -1.08 12.44 2.38
C LYS A 67 -1.17 13.75 1.62
N ILE A 68 -2.24 14.53 1.80
CA ILE A 68 -2.41 15.85 1.16
C ILE A 68 -1.30 16.81 1.61
N GLN A 69 -1.01 16.88 2.91
CA GLN A 69 0.06 17.72 3.47
C GLN A 69 1.43 17.33 2.93
N ALA A 70 1.75 16.04 2.88
CA ALA A 70 3.01 15.53 2.35
C ALA A 70 3.17 15.89 0.86
N VAL A 71 2.11 15.70 0.06
CA VAL A 71 2.10 16.05 -1.37
C VAL A 71 2.31 17.55 -1.56
N PHE A 72 1.60 18.39 -0.81
CA PHE A 72 1.69 19.84 -0.90
C PHE A 72 3.08 20.35 -0.49
N ARG A 73 3.65 19.83 0.60
CA ARG A 73 5.03 20.15 1.01
C ARG A 73 6.01 19.83 -0.11
N GLY A 74 5.88 18.64 -0.71
CA GLY A 74 6.70 18.26 -1.86
C GLY A 74 6.49 19.17 -3.08
N HIS A 75 5.25 19.58 -3.36
CA HIS A 75 4.93 20.49 -4.46
C HIS A 75 5.55 21.88 -4.25
N LYS A 76 5.48 22.44 -3.03
CA LYS A 76 6.12 23.72 -2.67
C LYS A 76 7.63 23.68 -2.93
N THR A 77 8.32 22.64 -2.48
CA THR A 77 9.77 22.47 -2.70
C THR A 77 10.09 22.30 -4.19
N ARG A 78 9.34 21.47 -4.92
CA ARG A 78 9.56 21.29 -6.37
C ARG A 78 9.31 22.58 -7.15
N LYS A 79 8.29 23.36 -6.77
CA LYS A 79 7.98 24.65 -7.40
C LYS A 79 9.07 25.69 -7.14
N SER A 80 9.62 25.78 -5.92
CA SER A 80 10.71 26.71 -5.63
C SER A 80 12.01 26.34 -6.35
N ILE A 81 12.34 25.05 -6.48
CA ILE A 81 13.49 24.58 -7.25
C ILE A 81 13.26 24.83 -8.75
N SER A 82 12.06 24.58 -9.27
CA SER A 82 11.71 24.86 -10.66
C SER A 82 11.81 26.35 -10.97
N MET A 83 11.35 27.24 -10.10
CA MET A 83 11.46 28.69 -10.29
C MET A 83 12.93 29.16 -10.20
N LYS A 84 13.71 28.64 -9.25
CA LYS A 84 15.16 28.92 -9.17
C LYS A 84 15.97 28.36 -10.34
N ALA A 85 15.54 27.26 -10.95
CA ALA A 85 16.16 26.74 -12.17
C ALA A 85 15.87 27.64 -13.39
N VAL A 86 14.76 28.39 -13.37
CA VAL A 86 14.40 29.38 -14.39
C VAL A 86 15.09 30.74 -14.16
N GLU A 87 15.42 31.10 -12.93
CA GLU A 87 16.10 32.36 -12.56
C GLU A 87 17.64 32.30 -12.60
N LYS A 88 18.23 31.22 -13.12
CA LYS A 88 19.70 31.17 -13.30
C LYS A 88 20.07 32.24 -14.34
N PRO A 89 20.98 33.19 -14.04
CA PRO A 89 21.29 34.29 -14.95
C PRO A 89 21.77 33.72 -16.29
N ALA A 90 21.14 34.21 -17.35
CA ALA A 90 21.37 33.87 -18.74
C ALA A 90 22.71 34.42 -19.27
N GLU A 91 23.80 34.12 -18.58
CA GLU A 91 25.16 34.34 -19.06
C GLU A 91 25.86 33.00 -19.23
N LYS A 92 25.43 32.24 -20.25
CA LYS A 92 26.30 31.30 -20.94
C LYS A 92 26.04 31.45 -22.44
N SER A 93 27.08 31.95 -23.10
CA SER A 93 27.31 32.01 -24.55
C SER A 93 26.57 30.92 -25.34
N GLN A 94 25.81 31.32 -26.35
CA GLN A 94 25.12 30.43 -27.31
C GLN A 94 26.06 29.78 -28.33
N GLN A 95 27.22 29.30 -27.90
CA GLN A 95 28.00 28.40 -28.76
C GLN A 95 27.41 27.00 -28.60
N GLU A 96 26.80 26.48 -29.68
CA GLU A 96 26.51 25.05 -29.73
C GLU A 96 27.84 24.30 -29.52
N PRO A 97 27.91 23.41 -28.53
CA PRO A 97 29.13 22.68 -28.26
C PRO A 97 29.50 21.88 -29.50
N SER A 98 30.77 21.98 -29.89
CA SER A 98 31.23 21.24 -31.07
C SER A 98 31.08 19.74 -30.83
N LYS A 99 30.89 18.96 -31.90
CA LYS A 99 30.79 17.49 -31.80
C LYS A 99 31.98 16.88 -31.03
N ALA A 100 33.18 17.44 -31.21
CA ALA A 100 34.39 16.99 -30.52
C ALA A 100 34.37 17.28 -29.01
N GLU A 101 33.73 18.36 -28.60
CA GLU A 101 33.55 18.74 -27.20
C GLU A 101 32.50 17.86 -26.51
N LEU A 102 31.41 17.54 -27.21
CA LEU A 102 30.43 16.55 -26.76
C LEU A 102 31.03 15.14 -26.67
N GLU A 103 31.77 14.68 -27.68
CA GLU A 103 32.49 13.40 -27.59
C GLU A 103 33.54 13.42 -26.46
N ALA A 104 34.00 14.60 -26.06
CA ALA A 104 34.89 14.74 -24.93
C ALA A 104 34.24 14.55 -23.57
N GLU A 105 33.02 15.03 -23.40
CA GLU A 105 32.21 14.83 -22.19
C GLU A 105 31.51 13.47 -22.16
N PHE A 106 31.14 12.93 -23.33
CA PHE A 106 30.44 11.65 -23.46
C PHE A 106 31.37 10.49 -23.86
N ARG A 107 32.35 10.19 -23.00
CA ARG A 107 33.32 9.13 -23.27
C ARG A 107 32.67 7.74 -23.21
N ALA A 108 32.88 6.94 -24.26
CA ALA A 108 32.36 5.57 -24.32
C ALA A 108 32.98 4.64 -23.25
N ASP A 109 34.14 5.00 -22.72
CA ASP A 109 34.82 4.24 -21.66
C ASP A 109 34.29 4.56 -20.25
N ASP A 110 33.49 5.63 -20.11
CA ASP A 110 32.87 5.99 -18.83
C ASP A 110 31.69 5.05 -18.53
N LYS A 111 31.92 4.14 -17.58
CA LYS A 111 30.96 3.13 -17.19
C LYS A 111 29.68 3.74 -16.60
N ASP A 112 29.80 4.82 -15.83
CA ASP A 112 28.65 5.45 -15.18
C ASP A 112 27.77 6.16 -16.20
N LEU A 113 28.40 6.81 -17.18
CA LEU A 113 27.70 7.40 -18.30
C LEU A 113 26.97 6.35 -19.15
N CYS A 114 27.62 5.24 -19.49
CA CYS A 114 26.98 4.14 -20.22
C CYS A 114 25.79 3.55 -19.46
N ASN A 115 25.93 3.37 -18.15
CA ASN A 115 24.86 2.87 -17.29
C ASN A 115 23.67 3.86 -17.27
N ALA A 116 23.94 5.15 -17.14
CA ALA A 116 22.93 6.20 -17.18
C ALA A 116 22.20 6.24 -18.53
N ALA A 117 22.95 6.22 -19.64
CA ALA A 117 22.39 6.18 -21.00
C ALA A 117 21.48 4.95 -21.20
N THR A 118 21.95 3.77 -20.76
CA THR A 118 21.16 2.52 -20.81
C THR A 118 19.86 2.65 -20.02
N LYS A 119 19.89 3.27 -18.84
CA LYS A 119 18.70 3.48 -18.00
C LYS A 119 17.69 4.42 -18.66
N ILE A 120 18.16 5.49 -19.31
CA ILE A 120 17.31 6.43 -20.05
C ILE A 120 16.64 5.73 -21.24
N GLN A 121 17.43 5.00 -22.04
CA GLN A 121 16.93 4.26 -23.20
C GLN A 121 15.90 3.18 -22.80
N ALA A 122 16.19 2.41 -21.75
CA ALA A 122 15.28 1.40 -21.23
C ALA A 122 13.97 2.01 -20.72
N SER A 123 14.06 3.12 -19.97
CA SER A 123 12.90 3.86 -19.47
C SER A 123 12.02 4.37 -20.62
N PHE A 124 12.64 4.97 -21.64
CA PHE A 124 11.94 5.49 -22.82
C PHE A 124 11.25 4.38 -23.60
N ARG A 125 11.95 3.27 -23.90
CA ARG A 125 11.34 2.11 -24.56
C ARG A 125 10.14 1.58 -23.76
N GLY A 126 10.28 1.49 -22.45
CA GLY A 126 9.17 1.09 -21.56
C GLY A 126 8.01 2.09 -21.58
N HIS A 127 8.27 3.39 -21.61
CA HIS A 127 7.23 4.42 -21.70
C HIS A 127 6.45 4.32 -23.00
N GLN A 128 7.15 4.16 -24.14
CA GLN A 128 6.51 4.01 -25.45
C GLN A 128 5.61 2.77 -25.50
N ALA A 129 6.09 1.62 -25.01
CA ALA A 129 5.29 0.40 -24.94
C ALA A 129 4.02 0.58 -24.09
N ARG A 130 4.15 1.15 -22.89
CA ARG A 130 3.00 1.42 -22.01
C ARG A 130 2.00 2.38 -22.64
N LYS A 131 2.49 3.44 -23.29
CA LYS A 131 1.65 4.43 -23.98
C LYS A 131 0.83 3.79 -25.10
N GLN A 132 1.44 2.92 -25.90
CA GLN A 132 0.73 2.17 -26.94
C GLN A 132 -0.38 1.28 -26.34
N THR A 133 -0.06 0.47 -25.33
CA THR A 133 -1.06 -0.41 -24.69
C THR A 133 -2.19 0.36 -24.01
N HIS A 134 -1.90 1.53 -23.43
CA HIS A 134 -2.93 2.34 -22.79
C HIS A 134 -3.87 2.95 -23.83
N VAL A 135 -3.33 3.43 -24.96
CA VAL A 135 -4.13 3.95 -26.06
C VAL A 135 -5.02 2.87 -26.66
N GLU A 136 -4.48 1.66 -26.86
CA GLU A 136 -5.26 0.51 -27.35
C GLU A 136 -6.38 0.13 -26.38
N LYS A 137 -6.09 -0.02 -25.08
CA LYS A 137 -7.13 -0.34 -24.08
C LYS A 137 -8.22 0.71 -24.00
N THR A 138 -7.87 2.00 -23.95
CA THR A 138 -8.89 3.07 -23.91
C THR A 138 -9.76 3.06 -25.16
N LYS A 139 -9.18 2.71 -26.32
CA LYS A 139 -9.91 2.65 -27.57
C LYS A 139 -10.82 1.43 -27.62
N GLU A 140 -10.35 0.27 -27.17
CA GLU A 140 -11.18 -0.95 -27.08
C GLU A 140 -12.35 -0.80 -26.11
N GLU A 141 -12.14 -0.16 -24.95
CA GLU A 141 -13.21 0.14 -23.99
C GLU A 141 -14.24 1.10 -24.59
N GLN A 142 -13.78 2.15 -25.27
CA GLN A 142 -14.66 3.09 -25.95
C GLN A 142 -15.42 2.43 -27.11
N ASP A 143 -14.75 1.64 -27.96
CA ASP A 143 -15.38 0.91 -29.05
C ASP A 143 -16.43 -0.10 -28.54
N LYS A 144 -16.19 -0.72 -27.36
CA LYS A 144 -17.17 -1.63 -26.71
C LYS A 144 -18.38 -0.86 -26.19
N GLU A 145 -18.16 0.23 -25.48
CA GLU A 145 -19.24 1.09 -24.97
C GLU A 145 -20.09 1.66 -26.13
N ASP A 146 -19.43 2.11 -27.19
CA ASP A 146 -20.11 2.61 -28.40
C ASP A 146 -20.97 1.52 -29.04
N VAL A 147 -20.51 0.27 -29.10
CA VAL A 147 -21.28 -0.85 -29.64
C VAL A 147 -22.48 -1.21 -28.76
N GLU A 148 -22.32 -1.18 -27.43
CA GLU A 148 -23.41 -1.47 -26.48
C GLU A 148 -24.52 -0.41 -26.51
N ASN A 149 -24.18 0.84 -26.87
CA ASN A 149 -25.12 1.96 -26.96
C ASN A 149 -25.85 2.10 -28.30
N ILE A 150 -25.66 1.17 -29.26
CA ILE A 150 -26.33 1.20 -30.56
C ILE A 150 -27.78 0.73 -30.45
N ASP A 151 -28.72 1.60 -30.81
CA ASP A 151 -30.12 1.21 -31.03
C ASP A 151 -30.28 0.54 -32.40
N LEU A 152 -30.42 -0.78 -32.40
CA LEU A 152 -30.62 -1.59 -33.60
C LEU A 152 -31.96 -1.33 -34.30
N THR A 153 -32.92 -0.72 -33.59
CA THR A 153 -34.25 -0.42 -34.13
C THR A 153 -34.31 0.93 -34.83
N ASP A 154 -33.26 1.76 -34.72
CA ASP A 154 -33.20 3.07 -35.39
C ASP A 154 -33.17 2.91 -36.93
N PRO A 155 -34.19 3.41 -37.66
CA PRO A 155 -34.20 3.36 -39.11
C PRO A 155 -33.09 4.19 -39.76
N GLU A 156 -32.62 5.27 -39.15
CA GLU A 156 -31.51 6.07 -39.70
C GLU A 156 -30.18 5.32 -39.62
N LEU A 157 -29.89 4.68 -38.48
CA LEU A 157 -28.72 3.83 -38.30
C LEU A 157 -28.67 2.68 -39.32
N ASN A 158 -29.79 2.01 -39.56
CA ASN A 158 -29.88 0.92 -40.55
C ASN A 158 -29.62 1.40 -41.99
N LYS A 159 -30.11 2.59 -42.37
CA LYS A 159 -29.81 3.20 -43.69
C LYS A 159 -28.31 3.50 -43.81
N ALA A 160 -27.71 4.07 -42.75
CA ALA A 160 -26.28 4.40 -42.73
C ALA A 160 -25.41 3.13 -42.85
N ALA A 161 -25.73 2.09 -42.08
CA ALA A 161 -25.04 0.80 -42.14
C ALA A 161 -25.10 0.20 -43.55
N THR A 162 -26.28 0.20 -44.17
CA THR A 162 -26.47 -0.31 -45.54
C THR A 162 -25.59 0.45 -46.54
N LYS A 163 -25.49 1.78 -46.41
CA LYS A 163 -24.64 2.62 -47.28
C LYS A 163 -23.15 2.31 -47.10
N ILE A 164 -22.70 2.15 -45.86
CA ILE A 164 -21.31 1.79 -45.52
C ILE A 164 -20.97 0.41 -46.09
N GLN A 165 -21.85 -0.58 -45.89
CA GLN A 165 -21.69 -1.94 -46.41
C GLN A 165 -21.62 -1.99 -47.93
N ALA A 166 -22.51 -1.28 -48.64
CA ALA A 166 -22.51 -1.20 -50.09
C ALA A 166 -21.22 -0.56 -50.63
N SER A 167 -20.79 0.54 -50.01
CA SER A 167 -19.52 1.21 -50.35
C SER A 167 -18.31 0.29 -50.15
N PHE A 168 -18.25 -0.41 -49.01
CA PHE A 168 -17.17 -1.35 -48.70
C PHE A 168 -17.14 -2.54 -49.66
N ARG A 169 -18.30 -3.14 -49.95
CA ARG A 169 -18.43 -4.25 -50.91
C ARG A 169 -17.92 -3.82 -52.29
N GLY A 170 -18.29 -2.61 -52.74
CA GLY A 170 -17.79 -2.05 -54.00
C GLY A 170 -16.29 -1.74 -53.98
N HIS A 171 -15.76 -1.20 -52.87
CA HIS A 171 -14.32 -0.98 -52.70
C HIS A 171 -13.54 -2.30 -52.77
N LYS A 172 -14.00 -3.35 -52.08
CA LYS A 172 -13.37 -4.67 -52.08
C LYS A 172 -13.27 -5.24 -53.50
N VAL A 173 -14.37 -5.24 -54.25
CA VAL A 173 -14.39 -5.71 -55.65
C VAL A 173 -13.37 -4.94 -56.49
N ARG A 174 -13.36 -3.60 -56.43
CA ARG A 174 -12.41 -2.78 -57.21
C ARG A 174 -10.96 -3.05 -56.86
N LYS A 175 -10.67 -3.33 -55.59
CA LYS A 175 -9.32 -3.64 -55.12
C LYS A 175 -8.87 -5.04 -55.51
N ASP A 176 -9.80 -5.98 -55.62
CA ASP A 176 -9.52 -7.37 -56.02
C ASP A 176 -9.38 -7.49 -57.56
N THR A 177 -9.98 -6.57 -58.33
CA THR A 177 -9.94 -6.58 -59.81
C THR A 177 -8.82 -5.73 -60.44
N ASN A 178 -7.96 -5.10 -59.64
CA ASN A 178 -6.92 -4.15 -60.08
C ASN A 178 -5.57 -4.51 -59.46
#